data_AF-A0A8T5LR61-F1
#
_entry.id   AF-A0A8T5LR61-F1
#
_cell.length_a   1.000
_cell.length_b   1.000
_cell.length_c   1.000
_cell.angle_alpha   90.00
_cell.angle_beta   90.00
_cell.angle_gamma   90.00
#
_symmetry.space_group_name_H-M   'P 1'
#
loop_
_entity.id
_entity.type
_entity.pdbx_description
1 polymer ?
#
loop_
_entity_poly.entity_id
_entity_poly.type
_entity_poly.pdbx_seq_one_letter_code
_entity_poly.pdbx_strand_id
1 'polypeptide(L)' 'MISFLNNVHFHLGCIYQSLGERERAKREFENCLKLVPGHKKAKEELEE' A
#
# COMPACT_ATOMS: atom_id res chain seq x y z
N MET A 1 -3.82 9.36 16.60
CA MET A 1 -4.86 9.43 15.54
C MET A 1 -4.21 9.36 14.15
N ILE A 2 -3.35 8.34 13.91
CA ILE A 2 -2.67 8.10 12.61
C ILE A 2 -2.76 6.58 12.31
N SER A 3 -3.84 5.93 12.76
CA SER A 3 -4.05 4.48 12.55
C SER A 3 -5.14 4.17 11.52
N PHE A 4 -5.91 5.17 11.09
CA PHE A 4 -7.06 4.99 10.20
C PHE A 4 -6.75 5.32 8.73
N LEU A 5 -5.94 6.34 8.43
CA LEU A 5 -5.61 6.75 7.05
C LEU A 5 -4.64 5.81 6.33
N ASN A 6 -3.85 5.08 7.10
CA ASN A 6 -2.78 4.17 6.69
C ASN A 6 -3.31 2.93 6.00
N ASN A 7 -4.49 2.46 6.41
CA ASN A 7 -5.15 1.34 5.75
C ASN A 7 -5.68 1.74 4.37
N VAL A 8 -6.02 3.01 4.11
CA VAL A 8 -6.65 3.40 2.84
C VAL A 8 -5.69 3.18 1.67
N HIS A 9 -4.45 3.67 1.78
CA HIS A 9 -3.44 3.44 0.73
C HIS A 9 -3.11 1.95 0.54
N PHE A 10 -3.05 1.17 1.62
CA PHE A 10 -2.86 -0.28 1.51
C PHE A 10 -4.01 -0.97 0.78
N HIS A 11 -5.26 -0.71 1.18
CA HIS A 11 -6.43 -1.31 0.52
C HIS A 11 -6.57 -0.85 -0.93
N LEU A 12 -6.24 0.41 -1.22
CA LEU A 12 -6.23 0.95 -2.57
C LEU A 12 -5.18 0.25 -3.45
N GLY A 13 -4.00 -0.03 -2.89
CA GLY A 13 -2.98 -0.85 -3.52
C GLY A 13 -3.49 -2.25 -3.87
N CYS A 14 -4.15 -2.94 -2.92
CA CYS A 14 -4.75 -4.25 -3.16
C CYS A 14 -5.85 -4.21 -4.23
N ILE A 15 -6.66 -3.14 -4.28
CA ILE A 15 -7.67 -2.96 -5.33
C ILE A 15 -7.00 -2.82 -6.68
N TYR A 16 -5.98 -1.97 -6.83
CA TYR A 16 -5.25 -1.84 -8.09
C TYR A 16 -4.57 -3.14 -8.51
N GLN A 17 -4.05 -3.91 -7.55
CA GLN A 17 -3.45 -5.22 -7.80
C GLN A 17 -4.50 -6.21 -8.34
N SER A 18 -5.70 -6.20 -7.76
CA SER A 18 -6.84 -7.00 -8.23
C SER A 18 -7.34 -6.57 -9.62
N LEU A 19 -7.13 -5.31 -9.99
CA LEU A 19 -7.42 -4.78 -11.32
C LEU A 19 -6.29 -5.06 -12.34
N GLY A 20 -5.18 -5.68 -11.93
CA GLY A 20 -4.00 -5.91 -12.76
C GLY A 20 -3.13 -4.67 -12.97
N GLU A 21 -3.44 -3.56 -12.30
CA GLU A 21 -2.72 -2.29 -12.38
C GLU A 21 -1.53 -2.26 -11.41
N ARG A 22 -0.51 -3.08 -11.67
CA ARG A 22 0.64 -3.29 -10.77
C ARG A 22 1.39 -1.99 -10.42
N GLU A 23 1.56 -1.09 -11.37
CA GLU A 23 2.28 0.18 -11.21
C GLU A 23 1.51 1.20 -10.35
N ARG A 24 0.18 1.14 -10.35
CA ARG A 24 -0.63 1.95 -9.44
C ARG A 24 -0.65 1.33 -8.05
N ALA A 25 -0.75 0.01 -7.97
CA ALA A 25 -0.66 -0.71 -6.69
C ALA A 25 0.63 -0.38 -5.94
N LYS A 26 1.79 -0.47 -6.63
CA LYS A 26 3.11 -0.14 -6.06
C LYS A 26 3.17 1.29 -5.51
N ARG A 27 2.64 2.28 -6.24
CA ARG A 27 2.60 3.68 -5.77
C ARG A 27 1.80 3.84 -4.49
N GLU A 28 0.66 3.15 -4.37
CA GLU A 28 -0.15 3.22 -3.16
C GLU A 28 0.52 2.52 -1.98
N PHE A 29 1.21 1.40 -2.20
CA PHE A 29 2.02 0.76 -1.16
C PHE A 29 3.21 1.62 -0.72
N GLU A 30 3.89 2.31 -1.65
CA GLU A 30 4.94 3.28 -1.31
C GLU A 30 4.40 4.44 -0.47
N ASN A 31 3.23 4.98 -0.83
CA ASN A 31 2.57 6.03 -0.05
C ASN A 31 2.17 5.52 1.35
N CYS A 32 1.71 4.27 1.45
CA CYS A 32 1.45 3.61 2.73
C CYS A 32 2.72 3.55 3.59
N LEU A 33 3.87 3.18 3.02
CA LEU A 33 5.15 3.10 3.74
C LEU A 33 5.74 4.47 4.08
N LYS A 34 5.50 5.51 3.27
CA LYS A 34 5.90 6.89 3.63
C LYS A 34 5.16 7.38 4.87
N LEU A 35 3.89 7.02 5.01
CA LEU A 35 3.07 7.39 6.17
C LEU A 35 3.33 6.49 7.37
N VAL A 36 3.53 5.19 7.12
CA VAL A 36 3.82 4.17 8.14
C VAL A 36 4.97 3.30 7.66
N PRO A 37 6.22 3.69 7.95
CA PRO A 37 7.40 2.93 7.55
C PRO A 37 7.44 1.49 8.08
N GLY A 38 6.67 1.21 9.15
CA GLY A 38 6.54 -0.12 9.74
C GLY A 38 5.41 -0.99 9.17
N HIS A 39 4.75 -0.60 8.08
CA HIS A 39 3.62 -1.36 7.53
C HIS A 39 4.09 -2.61 6.78
N LYS A 40 4.28 -3.71 7.52
CA LYS A 40 4.85 -4.98 7.02
C LYS A 40 4.24 -5.48 5.71
N LYS A 41 2.90 -5.53 5.63
CA LYS A 41 2.22 -6.02 4.41
C LYS A 41 2.50 -5.16 3.19
N ALA A 42 2.53 -3.83 3.34
CA ALA A 42 2.80 -2.94 2.19
C ALA A 42 4.25 -3.09 1.70
N LYS A 43 5.17 -3.46 2.60
CA LYS A 43 6.56 -3.75 2.25
C LYS A 43 6.69 -5.10 1.54
N GLU A 44 6.03 -6.13 2.05
CA GLU A 44 5.99 -7.46 1.41
C GLU A 44 5.47 -7.37 -0.03
N GLU A 45 4.37 -6.65 -0.26
CA GLU A 45 3.77 -6.45 -1.59
C GLU A 45 4.63 -5.63 -2.58
N LEU A 46 5.62 -4.87 -2.08
CA LEU A 46 6.59 -4.15 -2.92
C LEU A 46 7.83 -4.97 -3.26
N GLU A 47 8.16 -5.95 -2.41
CA GLU A 47 9.31 -6.85 -2.57
C GLU A 47 8.96 -8.06 -3.48
N GLU A 48 7.68 -8.37 -3.67
CA GLU A 48 7.14 -9.35 -4.65
C GLU A 48 7.05 -8.82 -6.11
#